data_AF-A0A7C2ZSW3-F1
#
_entry.id   AF-A0A7C2ZSW3-F1
#
_cell.length_a   1.000
_cell.length_b   1.000
_cell.length_c   1.000
_cell.angle_alpha   90.00
_cell.angle_beta   90.00
_cell.angle_gamma   90.00
#
_symmetry.space_group_name_H-M   'P 1'
#
loop_
_entity.id
_entity.type
_entity.pdbx_description
1 polymer ?
#
loop_
_entity_poly.entity_id
_entity_poly.type
_entity_poly.pdbx_seq_one_letter_code
_entity_poly.pdbx_strand_id
1 'polypeptide(L)'
;GIIHLALRLPAKRKLWLSRIELFDNITYRAIALGYPLLTVGIVTGAIWANSCWGRYWSWDPKEMWSLITWIIYSVCLHLRYAAGWKGRWAAWAAIAGFISVIFTYLGVNYLFTGLHSYA
;
A
#
# COMPACT_ATOMS: atom_id res chain seq x y z
N GLY A 1 -15.44 -34.92 -1.12
CA GLY A 1 -15.64 -33.50 -0.77
C GLY A 1 -14.31 -32.84 -0.44
N ILE A 2 -14.11 -31.58 -0.83
CA ILE A 2 -12.85 -30.81 -0.68
C ILE A 2 -12.31 -30.84 0.77
N ILE A 3 -13.20 -30.92 1.76
CA ILE A 3 -12.88 -31.06 3.19
C ILE A 3 -12.15 -32.37 3.52
N HIS A 4 -12.53 -33.48 2.87
CA HIS A 4 -11.91 -34.79 3.07
C HIS A 4 -10.51 -34.88 2.43
N LEU A 5 -10.28 -34.12 1.35
CA LEU A 5 -8.97 -34.01 0.70
C LEU A 5 -8.02 -33.11 1.50
N ALA A 6 -8.54 -32.06 2.15
CA ALA A 6 -7.77 -31.18 3.03
C ALA A 6 -7.24 -31.89 4.30
N LEU A 7 -7.93 -32.93 4.77
CA LEU A 7 -7.49 -33.76 5.91
C LEU A 7 -6.34 -34.71 5.55
N ARG A 8 -6.12 -35.01 4.26
CA ARG A 8 -5.06 -35.90 3.77
C ARG A 8 -3.77 -35.19 3.35
N LEU A 9 -3.68 -33.88 3.57
CA LEU A 9 -2.47 -33.14 3.22
C LEU A 9 -1.33 -33.48 4.19
N PRO A 10 -0.10 -33.73 3.69
CA PRO A 10 1.05 -33.94 4.56
C PRO A 10 1.23 -32.72 5.47
N ALA A 11 1.57 -32.93 6.74
CA ALA A 11 1.60 -31.89 7.77
C ALA A 11 2.37 -30.62 7.33
N LYS A 12 3.47 -30.80 6.58
CA LYS A 12 4.25 -29.71 5.98
C LYS A 12 3.39 -28.82 5.08
N ARG A 13 2.57 -29.39 4.19
CA ARG A 13 1.71 -28.65 3.23
C ARG A 13 0.58 -27.89 3.93
N LYS A 14 0.00 -28.44 4.99
CA LYS A 14 -0.99 -27.74 5.83
C LYS A 14 -0.38 -26.52 6.53
N LEU A 15 0.84 -26.67 7.06
CA LEU A 15 1.59 -25.59 7.70
C LEU A 15 1.96 -24.46 6.72
N TRP A 16 2.31 -24.79 5.48
CA TRP A 16 2.58 -23.78 4.45
C TRP A 16 1.32 -22.98 4.10
N LEU A 17 0.18 -23.64 3.93
CA LEU A 17 -1.08 -22.96 3.63
C LEU A 17 -1.52 -22.01 4.75
N SER A 18 -1.41 -22.43 6.02
CA SER A 18 -1.75 -21.56 7.15
C SER A 18 -0.81 -20.35 7.27
N ARG A 19 0.48 -20.52 6.97
CA ARG A 19 1.44 -19.41 6.94
C ARG A 19 1.12 -18.41 5.83
N ILE A 20 0.76 -18.88 4.64
CA ILE A 20 0.38 -18.00 3.51
C ILE A 20 -0.87 -17.18 3.86
N GLU A 21 -1.88 -17.82 4.46
CA GLU A 21 -3.09 -17.11 4.92
C GLU A 21 -2.79 -16.10 6.04
N LEU A 22 -1.87 -16.43 6.95
CA LEU A 22 -1.43 -15.52 8.00
C LEU A 22 -0.77 -14.27 7.41
N PHE A 23 0.19 -14.43 6.50
CA PHE A 23 0.87 -13.30 5.86
C PHE A 23 -0.10 -12.43 5.05
N ASP A 24 -1.00 -13.05 4.30
CA ASP A 24 -2.03 -12.34 3.53
C ASP A 24 -2.96 -11.51 4.44
N ASN A 25 -3.35 -12.06 5.59
CA ASN A 25 -4.15 -11.34 6.58
C ASN A 25 -3.39 -10.20 7.27
N ILE A 26 -2.10 -10.39 7.59
CA ILE A 26 -1.25 -9.33 8.18
C ILE A 26 -1.13 -8.17 7.20
N THR A 27 -0.82 -8.46 5.94
CA THR A 27 -0.70 -7.44 4.88
C THR A 27 -2.01 -6.68 4.69
N TYR A 28 -3.14 -7.40 4.63
CA TYR A 28 -4.45 -6.75 4.52
C TYR A 28 -4.72 -5.80 5.69
N ARG A 29 -4.47 -6.22 6.93
CA ARG A 29 -4.65 -5.37 8.12
C ARG A 29 -3.72 -4.16 8.10
N ALA A 30 -2.47 -4.33 7.67
CA ALA A 30 -1.52 -3.23 7.53
C ALA A 30 -2.01 -2.19 6.52
N ILE A 31 -2.49 -2.61 5.34
CA ILE A 31 -3.05 -1.72 4.32
C ILE A 31 -4.33 -1.04 4.83
N ALA A 32 -5.22 -1.80 5.49
CA ALA A 32 -6.46 -1.29 6.05
C ALA A 32 -6.24 -0.20 7.12
N LEU A 33 -5.19 -0.33 7.92
CA LEU A 33 -4.78 0.69 8.89
C LEU A 33 -4.01 1.85 8.23
N GLY A 34 -3.15 1.54 7.26
CA GLY A 34 -2.33 2.53 6.57
C GLY A 34 -3.14 3.48 5.70
N TYR A 35 -4.21 3.02 5.05
CA TYR A 35 -5.05 3.83 4.18
C TYR A 35 -5.69 5.06 4.85
N PRO A 36 -6.40 4.94 6.00
CA PRO A 36 -6.95 6.12 6.68
C PRO A 36 -5.84 7.03 7.24
N LEU A 37 -4.74 6.46 7.76
CA LEU A 37 -3.60 7.24 8.23
C LEU A 37 -2.98 8.08 7.11
N LEU A 38 -2.79 7.48 5.93
CA LEU A 38 -2.29 8.15 4.74
C LEU A 38 -3.26 9.23 4.27
N THR A 39 -4.57 8.97 4.32
CA THR A 39 -5.60 9.95 3.97
C THR A 39 -5.53 11.18 4.87
N VAL A 40 -5.45 10.98 6.19
CA VAL A 40 -5.26 12.08 7.15
C VAL A 40 -3.94 12.80 6.91
N GLY A 41 -2.87 12.07 6.58
CA GLY A 41 -1.57 12.64 6.23
C GLY A 41 -1.62 13.54 5.00
N ILE A 42 -2.29 13.12 3.93
CA ILE A 42 -2.46 13.92 2.71
C ILE A 42 -3.27 15.19 2.99
N VAL A 43 -4.39 15.07 3.70
CA VAL A 43 -5.25 16.22 4.04
C VAL A 43 -4.50 17.22 4.94
N THR A 44 -3.84 16.73 5.99
CA THR A 44 -3.07 17.59 6.90
C THR A 44 -1.89 18.23 6.19
N GLY A 45 -1.21 17.49 5.31
CA GLY A 45 -0.14 17.99 4.45
C GLY A 45 -0.61 19.10 3.51
N ALA A 46 -1.78 18.95 2.88
CA ALA A 46 -2.36 19.96 1.99
C ALA A 46 -2.72 21.27 2.75
N ILE A 47 -3.25 21.17 3.97
CA ILE A 47 -3.55 22.32 4.83
C ILE A 47 -2.25 23.06 5.21
N TRP A 48 -1.22 22.30 5.57
CA TRP A 48 0.08 22.87 5.91
C TRP A 48 0.77 23.49 4.69
N ALA A 49 0.71 22.84 3.52
CA ALA A 49 1.23 23.36 2.26
C ALA A 49 0.62 24.72 1.91
N ASN A 50 -0.70 24.88 2.11
CA ASN A 50 -1.36 26.16 1.92
C ASN A 50 -0.86 27.24 2.89
N SER A 51 -0.52 26.84 4.12
CA SER A 51 0.02 27.77 5.14
C SER A 51 1.46 28.19 4.85
N CYS A 52 2.28 27.34 4.23
CA CYS A 52 3.69 27.62 3.94
C CYS A 52 3.92 28.25 2.56
N TRP A 53 3.16 27.85 1.55
CA TRP A 53 3.39 28.21 0.15
C TRP A 53 2.16 28.83 -0.54
N GLY A 54 1.06 29.04 0.18
CA GLY A 54 -0.16 29.68 -0.34
C GLY A 54 -0.97 28.83 -1.32
N ARG A 55 -0.65 27.53 -1.44
CA ARG A 55 -1.31 26.58 -2.35
C ARG A 55 -1.51 25.22 -1.66
N TYR A 56 -2.68 24.60 -1.88
CA TYR A 56 -3.02 23.30 -1.28
C TYR A 56 -2.35 22.11 -1.95
N TRP A 57 -1.97 22.25 -3.23
CA TRP A 57 -1.38 21.19 -4.03
C TRP A 57 -0.48 21.81 -5.10
N SER A 58 0.73 21.29 -5.22
CA SER A 58 1.82 21.79 -6.06
C SER A 58 2.26 20.78 -7.11
N TRP A 59 1.69 19.57 -7.11
CA TRP A 59 2.14 18.43 -7.95
C TRP A 59 3.59 18.05 -7.69
N ASP A 60 4.12 18.39 -6.51
CA ASP A 60 5.47 18.03 -6.14
C ASP A 60 5.60 16.50 -6.09
N PRO A 61 6.79 15.93 -6.34
CA PRO A 61 6.99 14.49 -6.30
C PRO A 61 6.43 13.85 -5.03
N LYS A 62 6.60 14.50 -3.86
CA LYS A 62 6.07 13.99 -2.59
C LYS A 62 4.54 13.88 -2.59
N GLU A 63 3.84 14.88 -3.10
CA GLU A 63 2.38 14.93 -3.18
C GLU A 63 1.85 13.90 -4.19
N MET A 64 2.45 13.84 -5.37
CA MET A 64 2.13 12.87 -6.43
C MET A 64 2.25 11.42 -5.95
N TRP A 65 3.37 11.08 -5.31
CA TRP A 65 3.61 9.71 -4.85
C TRP A 65 2.68 9.32 -3.69
N SER A 66 2.35 10.25 -2.80
CA SER A 66 1.33 10.02 -1.78
C SER A 66 -0.04 9.70 -2.38
N LEU A 67 -0.45 10.39 -3.45
CA LEU A 67 -1.69 10.11 -4.18
C LEU A 67 -1.66 8.74 -4.86
N ILE A 68 -0.54 8.37 -5.51
CA ILE A 68 -0.37 7.06 -6.15
C ILE A 68 -0.48 5.94 -5.11
N THR A 69 0.19 6.06 -3.96
CA THR A 69 0.09 5.08 -2.87
C THR A 69 -1.35 4.99 -2.34
N TRP A 70 -2.04 6.12 -2.20
CA TRP A 70 -3.45 6.15 -1.80
C TRP A 70 -4.35 5.38 -2.78
N ILE A 71 -4.16 5.56 -4.09
CA ILE A 71 -4.89 4.83 -5.13
C ILE A 71 -4.59 3.33 -5.06
N ILE A 72 -3.32 2.93 -4.91
CA ILE A 72 -2.94 1.51 -4.79
C ILE A 72 -3.62 0.87 -3.58
N TYR A 73 -3.62 1.54 -2.44
CA TYR A 73 -4.26 1.04 -1.22
C TYR A 73 -5.79 0.97 -1.38
N SER A 74 -6.39 1.98 -2.01
CA SER A 74 -7.82 2.01 -2.32
C SER A 74 -8.22 0.84 -3.23
N VAL A 75 -7.49 0.61 -4.32
CA VAL A 75 -7.73 -0.51 -5.24
C VAL A 75 -7.53 -1.85 -4.52
N CYS A 76 -6.49 -1.99 -3.71
CA CYS A 76 -6.22 -3.22 -2.97
C CYS A 76 -7.35 -3.53 -1.97
N LEU A 77 -7.85 -2.53 -1.25
CA LEU A 77 -8.98 -2.69 -0.32
C LEU A 77 -10.28 -2.95 -1.06
N HIS A 78 -10.54 -2.23 -2.16
CA HIS A 78 -11.75 -2.39 -2.97
C HIS A 78 -11.83 -3.78 -3.60
N LEU A 79 -10.74 -4.28 -4.18
CA LEU A 79 -10.68 -5.64 -4.75
C LEU A 79 -10.82 -6.72 -3.67
N ARG A 80 -10.28 -6.48 -2.48
CA ARG A 80 -10.40 -7.43 -1.37
C ARG A 80 -11.82 -7.48 -0.81
N TYR A 81 -12.48 -6.32 -0.70
CA TYR A 81 -13.86 -6.21 -0.22
C TYR A 81 -14.87 -6.72 -1.26
N ALA A 82 -14.71 -6.35 -2.53
CA ALA A 82 -15.67 -6.67 -3.60
C ALA A 82 -15.50 -8.08 -4.19
N ALA A 83 -14.27 -8.56 -4.35
CA ALA A 83 -13.99 -9.81 -5.09
C ALA A 83 -13.41 -10.93 -4.22
N GLY A 84 -13.24 -10.72 -2.90
CA GLY A 84 -12.69 -11.73 -1.99
C GLY A 84 -11.30 -12.24 -2.40
N TRP A 85 -10.54 -11.43 -3.15
CA TRP A 85 -9.30 -11.83 -3.81
C TRP A 85 -8.27 -12.36 -2.82
N LYS A 86 -7.98 -13.67 -2.87
CA LYS A 86 -6.94 -14.36 -2.08
C LYS A 86 -5.88 -14.97 -3.01
N GLY A 87 -4.62 -15.04 -2.55
CA GLY A 87 -3.54 -15.74 -3.26
C GLY A 87 -2.62 -14.84 -4.10
N ARG A 88 -2.23 -15.30 -5.30
CA ARG A 88 -1.16 -14.67 -6.13
C ARG A 88 -1.38 -13.19 -6.44
N TRP A 89 -2.61 -12.78 -6.70
CA TRP A 89 -2.91 -11.38 -7.05
C TRP A 89 -2.80 -10.43 -5.85
N ALA A 90 -3.16 -10.89 -4.65
CA ALA A 90 -2.96 -10.13 -3.42
C ALA A 90 -1.46 -9.94 -3.11
N ALA A 91 -0.64 -10.95 -3.40
CA ALA A 91 0.82 -10.85 -3.26
C ALA A 91 1.43 -9.80 -4.21
N TRP A 92 0.98 -9.74 -5.47
CA TRP A 92 1.42 -8.70 -6.42
C TRP A 92 0.99 -7.29 -6.00
N ALA A 93 -0.23 -7.13 -5.49
CA ALA A 93 -0.69 -5.84 -4.96
C ALA A 93 0.12 -5.39 -3.74
N ALA A 94 0.48 -6.31 -2.85
CA ALA A 94 1.35 -6.03 -1.71
C ALA A 94 2.76 -5.58 -2.14
N ILE A 95 3.34 -6.25 -3.14
CA ILE A 95 4.65 -5.87 -3.71
C ILE A 95 4.56 -4.48 -4.35
N ALA A 96 3.52 -4.21 -5.15
CA ALA A 96 3.32 -2.90 -5.77
C ALA A 96 3.13 -1.78 -4.72
N GLY A 97 2.36 -2.04 -3.66
CA GLY A 97 2.19 -1.12 -2.54
C GLY A 97 3.50 -0.86 -1.80
N PHE A 98 4.30 -1.90 -1.55
CA PHE A 98 5.59 -1.77 -0.88
C PHE A 98 6.62 -0.99 -1.72
N ILE A 99 6.69 -1.26 -3.03
CA ILE A 99 7.53 -0.50 -3.97
C ILE A 99 7.10 0.98 -4.00
N SER A 100 5.79 1.24 -4.01
CA SER A 100 5.26 2.61 -3.99
C SER A 100 5.64 3.37 -2.71
N VAL A 101 5.55 2.72 -1.54
CA VAL A 101 5.98 3.33 -0.26
C VAL A 101 7.49 3.59 -0.24
N ILE A 102 8.30 2.63 -0.71
CA ILE A 102 9.75 2.82 -0.87
C ILE A 102 10.05 3.99 -1.80
N PHE A 103 9.35 4.10 -2.93
CA PHE A 103 9.55 5.21 -3.84
C PHE A 103 9.17 6.56 -3.20
N THR A 104 8.08 6.59 -2.43
CA THR A 104 7.62 7.80 -1.72
C THR A 104 8.64 8.29 -0.70
N TYR A 105 9.29 7.38 0.05
CA TYR A 105 10.26 7.73 1.09
C TYR A 105 11.71 7.86 0.60
N LEU A 106 12.19 6.93 -0.24
CA LEU A 106 13.56 6.87 -0.71
C LEU A 106 13.69 7.40 -2.15
N GLY A 107 12.77 7.04 -3.04
CA GLY A 107 12.81 7.45 -4.45
C GLY A 107 12.77 8.96 -4.63
N VAL A 108 11.86 9.66 -3.93
CA VAL A 108 11.77 11.12 -4.01
C VAL A 108 13.02 11.82 -3.47
N ASN A 109 13.59 11.31 -2.37
CA ASN A 109 14.79 11.91 -1.77
C ASN A 109 16.08 11.62 -2.54
N TYR A 110 16.16 10.56 -3.36
CA TYR A 110 17.38 10.21 -4.11
C TYR A 110 17.31 10.56 -5.61
N LEU A 111 16.13 10.54 -6.24
CA LEU A 111 15.96 10.85 -7.67
C LEU A 111 15.67 12.33 -7.95
N PHE A 112 15.13 13.07 -6.98
CA PHE A 112 14.78 14.49 -7.13
C PHE A 112 15.62 15.43 -6.26
N THR A 113 16.82 15.01 -5.83
CA THR A 113 17.84 15.88 -5.19
C THR A 113 18.26 17.06 -6.07
N GLY A 114 17.95 17.04 -7.37
CA GLY A 114 18.35 18.06 -8.34
C GLY A 114 17.42 19.26 -8.52
N LEU A 115 16.22 19.28 -7.93
CA LEU A 115 15.31 20.44 -8.03
C LEU A 115 15.23 21.21 -6.70
N HIS A 116 16.41 21.49 -6.13
CA HIS A 116 16.61 22.68 -5.31
C HIS A 116 17.27 23.75 -6.17
N SER A 117 16.48 24.35 -7.06
CA SER A 117 16.74 25.71 -7.53
C SER A 117 15.46 26.51 -7.35
N TYR A 118 15.11 26.75 -6.09
CA TYR A 118 14.41 27.97 -5.74
C TYR A 118 15.48 29.04 -5.56
N ALA A 119 15.85 29.66 -6.68
CA ALA A 119 16.54 30.93 -6.76
C ALA A 119 15.73 31.81 -7.72
#